data_AF-A0A251P4R3-F1
#
_entry.id   AF-A0A251P4R3-F1
#
_cell.length_a   1.000
_cell.length_b   1.000
_cell.length_c   1.000
_cell.angle_alpha   90.00
_cell.angle_beta   90.00
_cell.angle_gamma   90.00
#
_symmetry.space_group_name_H-M   'P 1'
#
loop_
_entity.id
_entity.type
_entity.pdbx_description
1 polymer ?
#
loop_
_entity_poly.entity_id
_entity_poly.type
_entity_poly.pdbx_seq_one_letter_code
_entity_poly.pdbx_strand_id
1 'polypeptide(L)' 'MLEVGKMLVQRDAPQCHQYRFGFHQPPFNSVNHLHLHCFALPYTPRWKCMKYIAMGPFGFLEAEKLLGKIKPLPQVISKV' A
#
# COMPACT_ATOMS: atom_id res chain seq x y z
N MET A 1 -7.76 -1.13 6.20
CA MET A 1 -6.38 -0.61 6.41
C MET A 1 -6.13 0.69 5.67
N LEU A 2 -6.38 0.76 4.35
CA LEU A 2 -5.99 1.92 3.53
C LEU A 2 -6.59 3.26 4.00
N GLU A 3 -7.89 3.32 4.26
CA GLU A 3 -8.55 4.56 4.71
C GLU A 3 -8.02 5.06 6.06
N VAL A 4 -7.78 4.14 7.01
CA VAL A 4 -7.12 4.48 8.28
C VAL A 4 -5.70 5.00 8.04
N GLY A 5 -4.95 4.37 7.14
CA GLY A 5 -3.60 4.83 6.77
C GLY A 5 -3.57 6.22 6.14
N LYS A 6 -4.52 6.53 5.25
CA LYS A 6 -4.69 7.86 4.65
C LYS A 6 -4.98 8.91 5.71
N MET A 7 -5.92 8.63 6.62
CA MET A 7 -6.28 9.53 7.71
C MET A 7 -5.08 9.84 8.62
N LEU A 8 -4.35 8.80 9.05
CA LEU A 8 -3.21 8.97 9.96
C LEU A 8 -2.07 9.75 9.29
N VAL A 9 -1.71 9.44 8.05
CA VAL A 9 -0.58 10.12 7.39
C VAL A 9 -0.90 11.59 7.08
N GLN A 10 -2.15 11.91 6.76
CA GLN A 10 -2.58 13.31 6.55
C GLN A 10 -2.54 14.10 7.85
N ARG A 11 -2.96 13.49 8.97
CA ARG A 11 -2.88 14.11 10.30
C ARG A 11 -1.44 14.35 10.73
N ASP A 12 -0.56 13.38 10.53
CA ASP A 12 0.81 13.39 11.09
C ASP A 12 1.83 14.07 10.16
N ALA A 13 1.54 14.17 8.85
CA ALA A 13 2.37 14.84 7.86
C ALA A 13 1.53 15.70 6.89
N PRO A 14 0.83 16.74 7.39
CA PRO A 14 -0.07 17.57 6.58
C PRO A 14 0.63 18.39 5.51
N GLN A 15 1.91 18.70 5.69
CA GLN A 15 2.74 19.44 4.72
C GLN A 15 3.20 18.61 3.51
N CYS A 16 3.03 17.29 3.55
CA CYS A 16 3.44 16.42 2.46
C CYS A 16 2.34 16.39 1.38
N HIS A 17 2.71 16.69 0.14
CA HIS A 17 1.77 16.71 -0.99
C HIS A 17 1.65 15.36 -1.69
N GLN A 18 2.51 14.39 -1.36
CA GLN A 18 2.55 13.10 -2.01
C GLN A 18 2.64 12.00 -0.96
N TYR A 19 1.74 11.02 -1.11
CA TYR A 19 1.68 9.84 -0.26
C TYR A 19 1.77 8.57 -1.09
N ARG A 20 2.31 7.51 -0.50
CA ARG A 20 2.34 6.18 -1.11
C ARG A 20 1.97 5.12 -0.09
N PHE A 21 1.10 4.20 -0.51
CA PHE A 21 0.56 3.15 0.34
C PHE A 21 0.73 1.79 -0.33
N GLY A 22 1.11 0.78 0.43
CA GLY A 22 1.26 -0.55 -0.12
C GLY A 22 1.86 -1.57 0.84
N PHE A 23 2.16 -2.73 0.28
CA PHE A 23 2.56 -3.93 0.99
C PHE A 23 3.85 -4.49 0.40
N HIS A 24 4.65 -5.15 1.23
CA HIS A 24 5.72 -6.00 0.75
C HIS A 24 5.14 -7.32 0.21
N GLN A 25 5.61 -7.74 -0.97
CA GLN A 25 5.33 -9.05 -1.54
C GLN A 25 6.45 -10.03 -1.14
N PRO A 26 6.11 -11.26 -0.73
CA PRO A 26 7.11 -12.31 -0.51
C PRO A 26 8.02 -12.53 -1.73
N PRO A 27 9.28 -12.95 -1.55
CA PRO A 27 9.89 -13.37 -0.27
C PRO A 27 10.48 -12.21 0.55
N PHE A 28 10.34 -10.95 0.11
CA PHE A 28 10.99 -9.81 0.74
C PHE A 28 10.06 -9.07 1.70
N ASN A 29 9.71 -9.72 2.82
CA ASN A 29 8.87 -9.15 3.87
C ASN A 29 9.71 -8.70 5.08
N SER A 30 9.36 -7.55 5.66
CA SER A 30 10.00 -7.07 6.90
C SER A 30 9.42 -7.75 8.15
N VAL A 31 8.16 -8.22 8.08
CA VAL A 31 7.42 -8.89 9.15
C VAL A 31 6.58 -10.03 8.56
N ASN A 32 6.23 -11.02 9.37
CA ASN A 32 5.48 -12.22 8.94
C ASN A 32 3.95 -12.05 9.02
N HIS A 33 3.45 -10.84 8.78
CA HIS A 33 2.01 -10.55 8.70
C HIS A 33 1.73 -9.47 7.66
N LEU A 34 0.47 -9.37 7.23
CA LEU A 34 0.05 -8.33 6.29
C LEU A 34 0.20 -6.94 6.95
N HIS A 35 1.15 -6.16 6.46
CA HIS A 35 1.50 -4.87 7.02
C HIS A 35 1.39 -3.78 5.94
N LEU A 36 0.44 -2.87 6.11
CA LEU A 36 0.31 -1.69 5.26
C LEU A 36 1.38 -0.65 5.62
N HIS A 37 2.24 -0.33 4.66
CA HIS A 37 3.11 0.83 4.74
C HIS A 37 2.39 2.10 4.29
N CYS A 38 2.54 3.17 5.06
CA CYS A 38 2.05 4.51 4.75
C CYS A 38 3.26 5.45 4.67
N PHE A 39 3.55 5.99 3.49
CA PHE A 39 4.69 6.89 3.30
C PHE A 39 4.23 8.31 2.98
N ALA A 40 4.70 9.27 3.76
CA ALA A 40 4.75 10.67 3.37
C ALA A 40 6.06 10.91 2.61
N LEU A 41 5.95 11.43 1.38
CA LEU A 41 7.09 11.60 0.48
C LEU A 41 7.60 13.05 0.48
N PRO A 42 8.89 13.28 0.14
CA PRO A 42 9.90 12.30 -0.28
C PRO A 42 10.46 11.45 0.88
N TYR A 43 11.09 10.31 0.57
CA TYR A 43 11.80 9.52 1.58
C TYR A 43 13.00 10.29 2.14
N THR A 44 13.17 10.22 3.46
CA THR A 44 14.31 10.80 4.16
C THR A 44 15.03 9.72 4.98
N PRO A 45 16.29 9.38 4.64
CA PRO A 45 17.05 9.79 3.46
C PRO A 45 16.49 9.19 2.15
N ARG A 46 16.78 9.83 1.00
CA ARG A 46 16.22 9.47 -0.32
C ARG A 46 16.48 8.01 -0.72
N TRP A 47 17.64 7.46 -0.39
CA TRP A 47 18.04 6.09 -0.74
C TRP A 47 17.14 5.00 -0.13
N LYS A 48 16.34 5.32 0.90
CA LYS A 48 15.34 4.39 1.44
C LYS A 48 14.30 3.95 0.42
N CYS A 49 14.11 4.69 -0.68
CA CYS A 49 13.21 4.30 -1.76
C CYS A 49 13.51 2.90 -2.32
N MET A 50 14.78 2.45 -2.28
CA MET A 50 15.20 1.15 -2.80
C MET A 50 14.48 -0.03 -2.14
N LYS A 51 14.09 0.09 -0.87
CA LYS A 51 13.34 -0.97 -0.15
C LYS A 51 11.92 -1.15 -0.71
N TYR A 52 11.40 -0.17 -1.42
CA TYR A 52 9.99 -0.11 -1.85
C TYR A 52 9.85 -0.05 -3.37
N ILE A 53 10.83 -0.59 -4.09
CA ILE A 53 10.76 -0.73 -5.55
C ILE A 53 9.80 -1.88 -5.89
N ALA A 54 8.96 -1.66 -6.90
CA ALA A 54 8.10 -2.69 -7.47
C ALA A 54 8.85 -3.38 -8.62
N MET A 55 9.11 -4.69 -8.50
CA MET A 55 9.80 -5.50 -9.50
C MET A 55 8.88 -6.63 -9.97
N GLY A 56 7.84 -6.26 -10.73
CA GLY A 56 6.85 -7.22 -11.22
C GLY A 56 6.05 -7.86 -10.06
N PRO A 57 6.14 -9.19 -9.85
CA PRO A 57 5.48 -9.86 -8.73
C PRO A 57 6.24 -9.74 -7.40
N PHE A 58 7.42 -9.10 -7.39
CA PHE A 58 8.30 -8.99 -6.22
C PHE A 58 8.41 -7.54 -5.72
N GLY A 59 8.77 -7.39 -4.45
CA GLY A 59 9.07 -6.08 -3.85
C GLY A 59 7.82 -5.41 -3.28
N PHE A 60 7.47 -4.22 -3.78
CA PHE A 60 6.38 -3.43 -3.22
C PHE A 60 5.14 -3.40 -4.12
N LEU A 61 3.97 -3.73 -3.56
CA LEU A 61 2.67 -3.69 -4.22
C LEU A 61 1.83 -2.54 -3.68
N GLU A 62 1.40 -1.64 -4.55
CA GLU A 62 0.55 -0.52 -4.15
C GLU A 62 -0.84 -0.98 -3.71
N ALA A 63 -1.35 -0.36 -2.64
CA ALA A 63 -2.59 -0.79 -1.99
C ALA A 63 -3.80 -0.70 -2.93
N GLU A 64 -3.93 0.39 -3.68
CA GLU A 64 -5.04 0.57 -4.64
C GLU A 64 -4.97 -0.46 -5.78
N LYS A 65 -3.77 -0.79 -6.27
CA LYS A 65 -3.57 -1.84 -7.28
C LYS A 65 -3.97 -3.21 -6.76
N LEU A 66 -3.67 -3.51 -5.49
CA LEU A 66 -4.12 -4.75 -4.85
C LEU A 66 -5.64 -4.77 -4.72
N LEU A 67 -6.25 -3.69 -4.20
CA LEU A 67 -7.70 -3.58 -4.07
C LEU A 67 -8.41 -3.80 -5.40
N GLY A 68 -7.92 -3.21 -6.50
CA GLY A 68 -8.46 -3.44 -7.84
C GLY A 68 -8.47 -4.91 -8.27
N LYS A 69 -7.51 -5.72 -7.81
CA LYS A 69 -7.42 -7.16 -8.11
C LYS A 69 -8.32 -8.02 -7.22
N ILE A 70 -8.51 -7.62 -5.96
CA ILE A 70 -9.27 -8.42 -4.97
C ILE A 70 -10.70 -7.95 -4.77
N LYS A 71 -11.15 -6.91 -5.50
CA LYS A 71 -12.54 -6.46 -5.46
C LYS A 71 -13.44 -7.66 -5.78
N PRO A 72 -14.37 -8.00 -4.88
CA PRO A 72 -15.31 -9.08 -5.15
C PRO A 72 -16.08 -8.75 -6.42
N LEU A 73 -16.34 -9.77 -7.24
CA LEU A 73 -17.26 -9.63 -8.35
C LEU A 73 -18.63 -9.17 -7.82
N PRO A 74 -19.40 -8.40 -8.61
CA PRO A 74 -20.75 -8.02 -8.21
C PRO A 74 -21.52 -9.26 -7.80
N GLN A 75 -22.18 -9.23 -6.64
CA GLN A 75 -23.04 -10.32 -6.22
C GLN A 75 -24.10 -10.52 -7.32
N VAL A 76 -24.04 -11.64 -8.02
CA VAL A 76 -25.14 -12.08 -8.87
C VAL A 76 -26.26 -12.45 -7.91
N ILE A 77 -27.24 -11.56 -7.76
CA ILE A 77 -28.45 -11.85 -7.02
C ILE A 77 -29.17 -12.93 -7.83
N SER A 78 -29.00 -14.18 -7.41
CA SER A 78 -29.78 -15.30 -7.93
C SER A 78 -31.23 -15.03 -7.56
N LYS A 79 -32.03 -14.57 -8.53
CA LYS A 79 -33.49 -14.56 -8.41
C LYS A 79 -33.93 -16.03 -8.41
N VAL A 80 -34.15 -16.57 -7.21
CA VAL A 80 -34.94 -17.79 -7.00
C VAL A 80 -36.41 -17.40 -7.03
#